data_AF-A0A1H0L402-F1
#
_entry.id   AF-A0A1H0L402-F1
#
_cell.length_a   1.000
_cell.length_b   1.000
_cell.length_c   1.000
_cell.angle_alpha   90.00
_cell.angle_beta   90.00
_cell.angle_gamma   90.00
#
_symmetry.space_group_name_H-M   'P 1'
#
loop_
_entity.id
_entity.type
_entity.pdbx_description
1 polymer ?
#
loop_
_entity_poly.entity_id
_entity_poly.type
_entity_poly.pdbx_seq_one_letter_code
_entity_poly.pdbx_strand_id
1 'polypeptide(L)'
;MNEAEVSAYCRERGLYPEQVEAWRDACMNANDDAAAQAKQLRQARKAEQKRLRKLERELHRKDKALAETAALLALSKKAEAIWGTTNDEDD
;
A
#
# COMPACT_ATOMS: atom_id res chain seq x y z
N MET A 1 -15.48 -30.51 31.77
CA MET A 1 -14.63 -30.97 32.88
C MET A 1 -14.83 -29.98 34.01
N ASN A 2 -15.21 -30.45 35.20
CA ASN A 2 -15.34 -29.57 36.36
C ASN A 2 -13.96 -29.32 37.00
N GLU A 3 -13.87 -28.37 37.92
CA GLU A 3 -12.61 -27.95 38.55
C GLU A 3 -11.95 -29.06 39.39
N ALA A 4 -12.75 -29.94 40.00
CA ALA A 4 -12.25 -31.10 40.75
C ALA A 4 -11.63 -32.16 39.82
N GLU A 5 -12.22 -32.40 38.65
CA GLU A 5 -11.68 -33.30 37.62
C GLU A 5 -10.37 -32.77 37.04
N VAL A 6 -10.28 -31.45 36.80
CA VAL A 6 -9.03 -30.81 36.34
C VAL A 6 -7.95 -30.93 37.41
N SER A 7 -8.27 -30.67 38.68
CA SER A 7 -7.31 -30.79 39.78
C SER A 7 -6.81 -32.22 39.96
N ALA A 8 -7.68 -33.22 39.87
CA ALA A 8 -7.31 -34.64 39.94
C ALA A 8 -6.37 -35.04 38.78
N TYR A 9 -6.72 -34.64 37.55
CA TYR A 9 -5.90 -34.88 36.37
C TYR A 9 -4.51 -34.20 36.48
N CYS A 10 -4.48 -32.96 36.97
CA CYS A 10 -3.25 -32.21 37.17
C CYS A 10 -2.32 -32.92 38.19
N ARG A 11 -2.86 -33.40 39.32
CA ARG A 11 -2.09 -34.15 40.32
C ARG A 11 -1.52 -35.46 39.78
N GLU A 12 -2.30 -36.20 39.00
CA GLU A 12 -1.85 -37.46 38.39
C GLU A 12 -0.70 -37.26 37.41
N ARG A 13 -0.66 -36.11 36.73
CA ARG A 13 0.35 -35.81 35.71
C ARG A 13 1.47 -34.88 36.15
N GLY A 14 1.50 -34.48 37.42
CA GLY A 14 2.50 -33.53 37.94
C GLY A 14 2.38 -32.14 37.33
N LEU A 15 1.18 -31.73 36.94
CA LEU A 15 0.85 -30.43 36.36
C LEU A 15 0.13 -29.55 37.37
N TYR A 16 0.19 -28.25 37.16
CA TYR A 16 -0.61 -27.26 37.87
C TYR A 16 -1.80 -26.81 37.00
N PRO A 17 -3.02 -26.65 37.57
CA PRO A 17 -4.19 -26.17 36.82
C PRO A 17 -3.91 -24.87 36.04
N GLU A 18 -3.13 -23.97 36.62
CA GLU A 18 -2.74 -22.69 36.03
C GLU A 18 -1.88 -22.90 34.76
N GLN A 19 -1.07 -23.96 34.69
CA GLN A 19 -0.28 -24.30 33.49
C GLN A 19 -1.18 -24.78 32.35
N VAL A 20 -2.22 -25.55 32.67
CA VAL A 20 -3.19 -26.04 31.68
C VAL A 20 -4.00 -24.87 31.11
N GLU A 21 -4.41 -23.93 31.95
CA GLU A 21 -5.07 -22.69 31.50
C GLU A 21 -4.14 -21.84 30.64
N ALA A 22 -2.89 -21.63 31.08
CA ALA A 22 -1.91 -20.87 30.32
C ALA A 22 -1.66 -21.47 28.93
N TRP A 23 -1.58 -22.80 28.80
CA TRP A 23 -1.44 -23.45 27.50
C TRP A 23 -2.71 -23.34 26.64
N ARG A 24 -3.89 -23.47 27.24
CA ARG A 24 -5.16 -23.28 26.53
C ARG A 24 -5.23 -21.87 25.94
N ASP A 25 -4.92 -20.87 26.73
CA ASP A 25 -4.97 -19.47 26.31
C ASP A 25 -3.87 -19.16 25.28
N ALA A 26 -2.65 -19.69 25.46
CA ALA A 26 -1.59 -19.58 24.47
C ALA A 26 -1.97 -20.23 23.13
N CYS A 27 -2.63 -21.40 23.15
CA CYS A 27 -3.10 -22.07 21.93
C CYS A 27 -4.26 -21.30 21.26
N MET A 28 -5.19 -20.74 22.04
CA MET A 28 -6.29 -19.95 21.48
C MET A 28 -5.81 -18.65 20.83
N ASN A 29 -4.83 -17.97 21.45
CA ASN A 29 -4.37 -16.66 21.02
C ASN A 29 -3.15 -16.72 20.08
N ALA A 30 -2.64 -17.92 19.75
CA ALA A 30 -1.39 -18.11 19.00
C ALA A 30 -1.33 -17.34 17.66
N ASN A 31 -2.49 -17.07 17.04
CA ASN A 31 -2.58 -16.43 15.73
C ASN A 31 -3.18 -15.02 15.76
N ASP A 32 -3.57 -14.49 16.92
CA ASP A 32 -4.27 -13.21 16.99
C ASP A 32 -3.38 -12.05 16.51
N ASP A 33 -2.12 -12.06 16.90
CA ASP A 33 -1.13 -11.07 16.45
C ASP A 33 -0.88 -11.16 14.95
N ALA A 34 -0.80 -12.37 14.41
CA ALA A 34 -0.60 -12.60 12.98
C ALA A 34 -1.81 -12.11 12.15
N ALA A 35 -3.03 -12.34 12.65
CA ALA A 35 -4.25 -11.87 12.00
C ALA A 35 -4.37 -10.34 12.02
N ALA A 36 -4.02 -9.71 13.14
CA ALA A 36 -3.99 -8.25 13.28
C ALA A 36 -2.96 -7.61 12.33
N GLN A 37 -1.74 -8.14 12.29
CA GLN A 37 -0.68 -7.68 11.40
C GLN A 37 -1.06 -7.85 9.91
N ALA A 38 -1.62 -9.00 9.53
CA ALA A 38 -2.07 -9.24 8.16
C ALA A 38 -3.16 -8.25 7.73
N LYS A 39 -4.10 -7.91 8.64
CA LYS A 39 -5.13 -6.90 8.38
C LYS A 39 -4.52 -5.51 8.18
N GLN A 40 -3.59 -5.10 9.03
CA GLN A 40 -2.88 -3.82 8.90
C GLN A 40 -2.10 -3.74 7.59
N LEU A 41 -1.34 -4.78 7.25
CA LEU A 41 -0.58 -4.85 6.00
C LEU A 41 -1.49 -4.74 4.77
N ARG A 42 -2.63 -5.43 4.78
CA ARG A 42 -3.62 -5.35 3.69
C ARG A 42 -4.17 -3.94 3.51
N GLN A 43 -4.44 -3.24 4.61
CA GLN A 43 -4.92 -1.85 4.57
C GLN A 43 -3.83 -0.90 4.05
N ALA A 44 -2.59 -1.04 4.52
CA ALA A 44 -1.45 -0.27 4.05
C ALA A 44 -1.23 -0.46 2.55
N ARG A 45 -1.19 -1.71 2.07
CA ARG A 45 -1.04 -2.04 0.64
C ARG A 45 -2.16 -1.45 -0.21
N LYS A 46 -3.40 -1.47 0.27
CA LYS A 46 -4.54 -0.88 -0.46
C LYS A 46 -4.43 0.64 -0.54
N ALA A 47 -3.99 1.30 0.54
CA ALA A 47 -3.76 2.74 0.55
C ALA A 47 -2.63 3.14 -0.40
N GLU A 48 -1.53 2.38 -0.38
CA GLU A 48 -0.38 2.58 -1.27
C GLU A 48 -0.75 2.40 -2.74
N GLN A 49 -1.44 1.31 -3.11
CA GLN A 49 -1.92 1.10 -4.48
C GLN A 49 -2.83 2.22 -4.97
N LYS A 50 -3.67 2.79 -4.11
CA LYS A 50 -4.50 3.96 -4.47
C LYS A 50 -3.65 5.18 -4.75
N ARG A 51 -2.63 5.44 -3.93
CA ARG A 51 -1.68 6.55 -4.14
C ARG A 51 -0.92 6.35 -5.44
N LEU A 52 -0.36 5.16 -5.66
CA LEU A 52 0.38 4.81 -6.88
C LEU A 52 -0.47 5.08 -8.13
N ARG A 53 -1.70 4.57 -8.19
CA ARG A 53 -2.62 4.82 -9.33
C ARG A 53 -2.99 6.29 -9.52
N LYS A 54 -2.98 7.09 -8.45
CA LYS A 54 -3.25 8.54 -8.54
C LYS A 54 -2.03 9.23 -9.13
N LEU A 55 -0.83 8.91 -8.64
CA LEU A 55 0.43 9.45 -9.15
C LEU A 55 0.64 9.09 -10.61
N GLU A 56 0.40 7.84 -11.02
CA GLU A 56 0.50 7.41 -12.42
C GLU A 56 -0.41 8.23 -13.35
N ARG A 57 -1.66 8.50 -12.92
CA ARG A 57 -2.60 9.32 -13.70
C ARG A 57 -2.14 10.77 -13.81
N GLU A 58 -1.65 11.34 -12.72
CA GLU A 58 -1.11 12.71 -12.73
C GLU A 58 0.13 12.81 -13.60
N LEU A 59 1.03 11.83 -13.53
CA LEU A 59 2.21 11.73 -14.37
C LEU A 59 1.81 11.67 -15.85
N HIS A 60 0.91 10.76 -16.22
CA HIS A 60 0.47 10.62 -17.60
C HIS A 60 -0.18 11.90 -18.17
N ARG A 61 -0.97 12.61 -17.35
CA ARG A 61 -1.56 13.89 -17.76
C ARG A 61 -0.50 14.97 -18.00
N LYS A 62 0.52 15.03 -17.13
CA LYS A 62 1.63 15.97 -17.26
C LYS A 62 2.49 15.64 -18.48
N ASP A 63 2.81 14.38 -18.71
CA ASP A 63 3.57 13.94 -19.87
C ASP A 63 2.83 14.25 -21.18
N LYS A 64 1.51 14.06 -21.22
CA LYS A 64 0.70 14.45 -22.38
C LYS A 64 0.76 15.97 -22.64
N ALA A 65 0.55 16.78 -21.60
CA ALA A 65 0.64 18.23 -21.74
C ALA A 65 2.06 18.68 -22.17
N LEU A 66 3.10 18.04 -21.65
CA LEU A 66 4.49 18.30 -22.04
C LEU A 66 4.74 17.90 -23.50
N ALA A 67 4.21 16.76 -23.95
CA ALA A 67 4.33 16.35 -25.34
C ALA A 67 3.61 17.32 -26.29
N GLU A 68 2.43 17.81 -25.91
CA GLU A 68 1.69 18.82 -26.67
C GLU A 68 2.48 20.14 -26.77
N THR A 69 3.06 20.64 -25.67
CA THR A 69 3.88 21.87 -25.72
C THR A 69 5.16 21.68 -26.52
N ALA A 70 5.82 20.53 -26.42
CA ALA A 70 6.98 20.20 -27.22
C ALA A 70 6.65 20.14 -28.72
N ALA A 71 5.48 19.58 -29.08
CA ALA A 71 5.00 19.54 -30.46
C ALA A 71 4.69 20.95 -31.00
N LEU A 72 4.01 21.79 -30.22
CA LEU A 72 3.74 23.19 -30.59
C LEU A 72 5.04 23.98 -30.79
N LEU A 73 6.01 23.83 -29.87
CA LEU A 73 7.32 24.49 -30.00
C LEU A 73 8.06 24.01 -31.25
N ALA A 74 8.04 22.71 -31.54
CA ALA A 74 8.66 22.17 -32.75
C ALA A 74 7.99 22.71 -34.02
N LEU A 75 6.66 22.85 -34.02
CA LEU A 75 5.93 23.43 -35.14
C LEU A 75 6.24 24.92 -35.34
N SER A 76 6.29 25.71 -34.26
CA SER A 76 6.68 27.14 -34.30
C SER A 76 8.05 27.32 -34.94
N LYS A 77 9.04 26.56 -34.46
CA LYS A 77 10.41 26.61 -35.02
C LYS A 77 10.46 26.23 -36.50
N LYS A 78 9.68 25.22 -36.91
CA LYS A 78 9.59 24.84 -38.32
C LYS A 78 8.92 25.92 -39.16
N ALA A 79 7.88 26.57 -38.65
CA ALA A 79 7.21 27.66 -39.33
C ALA A 79 8.14 28.87 -39.51
N GLU A 80 8.83 29.28 -38.44
CA GLU A 80 9.86 30.34 -38.48
C GLU A 80 10.95 30.02 -39.51
N ALA A 81 11.38 28.76 -39.62
CA ALA A 81 12.40 28.36 -40.60
C ALA A 81 11.91 28.40 -42.06
N ILE A 82 10.60 28.23 -42.31
CA ILE A 82 10.03 28.23 -43.67
C ILE A 82 9.63 29.64 -44.10
N TRP A 83 8.98 30.39 -43.21
CA TRP A 83 8.38 31.69 -43.51
C TRP A 83 9.19 32.88 -43.00
N GLY A 84 10.29 32.67 -42.29
CA GLY A 84 11.00 33.72 -41.55
C GLY A 84 10.26 34.09 -40.26
N THR A 85 10.92 34.85 -39.39
CA THR A 85 10.23 35.49 -38.27
C THR A 85 9.30 36.56 -38.82
N THR A 86 8.00 36.49 -38.56
CA THR A 86 7.03 37.58 -38.88
C THR A 86 7.30 38.88 -38.09
N ASN A 87 8.49 38.98 -37.49
CA ASN A 87 9.02 40.09 -36.73
C ASN A 87 10.17 40.80 -37.47
N ASP A 88 10.32 40.58 -38.78
CA ASP A 88 11.06 41.51 -39.61
C ASP A 88 10.20 42.77 -39.75
N GLU A 89 10.41 43.69 -38.80
CA GLU A 89 10.38 45.15 -38.96
C GLU A 89 9.58 45.64 -40.18
N ASP A 90 8.29 45.93 -39.97
CA ASP A 90 7.57 46.90 -40.81
C ASP A 90 8.18 48.29 -40.53
N ASP A 91 9.16 48.67 -41.35
CA ASP A 91 9.60 50.05 -41.65
C ASP A 91 9.12 50.41 -43.07
#